data_AF-A0A5Q4TCL5-F1
#
_entry.id   AF-A0A5Q4TCL5-F1
#
_cell.length_a   1.000
_cell.length_b   1.000
_cell.length_c   1.000
_cell.angle_alpha   90.00
_cell.angle_beta   90.00
_cell.angle_gamma   90.00
#
_symmetry.space_group_name_H-M   'P 1'
#
loop_
_entity.id
_entity.type
_entity.pdbx_description
1 polymer ?
#
loop_
_entity_poly.entity_id
_entity_poly.type
_entity_poly.pdbx_seq_one_letter_code
_entity_poly.pdbx_strand_id
1 'polypeptide(L)'
;MRRRLLSLVTWWVHIPKPIKWLVYCCLPAGIAMAGLGIYGDEHGWWNDRGFLTNLLSSFTGLLIGVPFALVVLSHLGGLQADAANYRAAVKSGRNAAIDFEGRHRSGFVRYDLHHAESDLIRLRTANAKYRQAVETWVRDPSPTRSGDVCAAFERRRELIRTTFTHHRPIHPWLTMISESWHRLDMEVRPRLLDVEANWMPRGSHVALRSAVRTLDGARSRRLMGDHGPSLRHLGRHSQGEAVESAVLENAIDHLRDDAEAAHEVIIALLAICKELPALNNVGV
;
A
#
# COMPACT_ATOMS: atom_id res chain seq x y z
N MET A 1 3.58 -23.28 -29.24
CA MET A 1 4.99 -23.42 -29.66
C MET A 1 5.66 -22.07 -29.94
N ARG A 2 5.09 -21.16 -30.76
CA ARG A 2 5.67 -19.80 -31.03
C ARG A 2 6.06 -18.98 -29.79
N ARG A 3 5.27 -18.98 -28.71
CA ARG A 3 5.61 -18.25 -27.46
C ARG A 3 6.90 -18.77 -26.79
N ARG A 4 7.20 -20.08 -26.87
CA ARG A 4 8.40 -20.69 -26.28
C ARG A 4 9.67 -20.39 -27.09
N LEU A 5 9.55 -20.25 -28.41
CA LEU A 5 10.68 -19.86 -29.26
C LEU A 5 11.04 -18.38 -29.05
N LEU A 6 10.03 -17.51 -28.94
CA LEU A 6 10.25 -16.10 -28.64
C LEU A 6 10.91 -15.92 -27.26
N SER A 7 10.50 -16.70 -26.25
CA SER A 7 11.12 -16.62 -24.92
C SER A 7 12.58 -17.06 -24.89
N LEU A 8 12.98 -18.01 -25.74
CA LEU A 8 14.38 -18.44 -25.85
C LEU A 8 15.26 -17.39 -26.52
N VAL A 9 14.74 -16.74 -27.57
CA VAL A 9 15.47 -15.66 -28.26
C VAL A 9 15.64 -14.45 -27.34
N THR A 10 14.58 -14.02 -26.66
CA THR A 10 14.68 -12.91 -25.71
C THR A 10 15.61 -13.26 -24.55
N TRP A 11 15.57 -14.50 -24.04
CA TRP A 11 16.49 -14.97 -23.01
C TRP A 11 17.95 -14.94 -23.47
N TRP A 12 18.24 -15.42 -24.69
CA TRP A 12 19.60 -15.40 -25.25
C TRP A 12 20.17 -13.99 -25.29
N VAL A 13 19.36 -12.97 -25.61
CA VAL A 13 19.79 -11.57 -25.60
C VAL A 13 20.31 -11.13 -24.21
N HIS A 14 19.76 -11.65 -23.13
CA HIS A 14 20.11 -11.27 -21.75
C HIS A 14 21.30 -12.05 -21.15
N ILE A 15 21.79 -13.11 -21.81
CA ILE A 15 22.95 -13.86 -21.32
C ILE A 15 24.21 -12.96 -21.31
N PRO A 16 25.03 -13.01 -20.24
CA PRO A 16 26.31 -12.30 -20.17
C PRO A 16 27.19 -12.55 -21.40
N LYS A 17 27.80 -11.49 -21.94
CA LYS A 17 28.70 -11.57 -23.11
C LYS A 17 29.80 -12.65 -22.99
N PRO A 18 30.43 -12.90 -21.83
CA PRO A 18 31.44 -13.95 -21.69
C PRO A 18 30.91 -15.35 -21.98
N ILE A 19 29.69 -15.67 -21.50
CA ILE A 19 29.06 -16.99 -21.71
C ILE A 19 28.73 -17.16 -23.20
N LYS A 20 28.24 -16.11 -23.87
CA LYS A 20 27.98 -16.13 -25.32
C LYS A 20 29.24 -16.43 -26.12
N TRP A 21 30.35 -15.75 -25.81
CA TRP A 21 31.64 -16.00 -26.44
C TRP A 21 32.12 -17.44 -26.24
N LEU A 22 32.00 -17.94 -25.01
CA LEU A 22 32.37 -19.32 -24.70
C LEU A 22 31.52 -20.33 -25.49
N VAL A 23 30.20 -20.11 -25.61
CA VAL A 23 29.33 -20.95 -26.46
C VAL A 23 29.73 -20.84 -27.94
N TYR A 24 29.95 -19.63 -28.46
CA TYR A 24 30.31 -19.42 -29.87
C TYR A 24 31.67 -20.02 -30.25
N CYS A 25 32.62 -20.11 -29.32
CA CYS A 25 33.92 -20.72 -29.58
C CYS A 25 33.92 -22.24 -29.31
N CYS A 26 33.43 -22.65 -28.14
CA CYS A 26 33.56 -24.04 -27.69
C CYS A 26 32.60 -24.99 -28.42
N LEU A 27 31.39 -24.56 -28.75
CA LEU A 27 30.41 -25.44 -29.39
C LEU A 27 30.85 -25.84 -30.81
N PRO A 28 31.25 -24.91 -31.71
CA PRO A 28 31.76 -25.28 -33.02
C PRO A 28 33.07 -26.08 -32.95
N ALA A 29 33.97 -25.73 -32.03
CA ALA A 29 35.21 -26.48 -31.82
C ALA A 29 34.94 -27.93 -31.37
N GLY A 30 33.98 -28.12 -30.45
CA GLY A 30 33.53 -29.45 -30.02
C GLY A 30 32.90 -30.25 -31.17
N ILE A 31 32.05 -29.64 -31.99
CA ILE A 31 31.46 -30.29 -33.17
C ILE A 31 32.54 -30.69 -34.18
N ALA A 32 33.53 -29.82 -34.43
CA ALA A 32 34.65 -30.12 -35.31
C ALA A 32 35.51 -31.27 -34.78
N MET A 33 35.79 -31.30 -33.47
CA MET A 33 36.52 -32.41 -32.84
C MET A 33 35.74 -33.72 -32.89
N ALA A 34 34.42 -33.69 -32.69
CA ALA A 34 33.57 -34.87 -32.84
C ALA A 34 33.62 -35.41 -34.28
N GLY A 35 33.54 -34.53 -35.28
CA GLY A 35 33.66 -34.89 -36.70
C GLY A 35 35.04 -35.49 -37.04
N LEU A 36 36.13 -34.92 -36.51
CA LEU A 36 37.47 -35.48 -36.64
C LEU A 36 37.60 -36.86 -35.98
N GLY A 37 36.94 -37.05 -34.83
CA GLY A 37 36.84 -38.34 -34.17
C GLY A 37 36.22 -39.40 -35.06
N ILE A 38 35.03 -39.12 -35.61
CA ILE A 38 34.30 -40.03 -36.52
C ILE A 38 35.12 -40.31 -37.78
N TYR A 39 35.66 -39.27 -38.42
CA TYR A 39 36.46 -39.41 -39.64
C TYR A 39 37.71 -40.27 -39.41
N GLY A 40 38.41 -40.05 -38.30
CA GLY A 40 39.59 -40.83 -37.94
C GLY A 40 39.26 -42.29 -37.64
N ASP A 41 38.05 -42.57 -37.16
CA ASP A 41 37.57 -43.93 -36.88
C ASP A 41 37.33 -44.71 -38.18
N GLU A 42 36.63 -44.09 -39.14
CA GLU A 42 36.37 -44.68 -40.46
C GLU A 42 37.65 -45.01 -41.24
N HIS A 43 38.73 -44.24 -41.04
CA HIS A 43 40.01 -44.43 -41.73
C HIS A 43 41.01 -45.29 -40.92
N GLY A 44 40.60 -45.84 -39.78
CA GLY A 44 41.47 -46.65 -38.91
C GLY A 44 42.63 -45.86 -38.29
N TRP A 45 42.58 -44.53 -38.27
CA TRP A 45 43.64 -43.68 -37.73
C TRP A 45 43.82 -43.88 -36.21
N TRP A 46 42.77 -44.31 -35.51
CA TRP A 46 42.79 -44.50 -34.06
C TRP A 46 43.31 -45.85 -33.59
N ASN A 47 43.49 -46.84 -34.48
CA ASN A 47 43.76 -48.24 -34.12
C ASN A 47 44.99 -48.41 -33.22
N ASP A 48 46.03 -47.60 -33.43
CA ASP A 48 47.27 -47.66 -32.64
C ASP A 48 47.41 -46.49 -31.64
N ARG A 49 46.35 -45.68 -31.44
CA ARG A 49 46.42 -44.37 -30.76
C ARG A 49 45.40 -44.18 -29.65
N GLY A 50 45.13 -45.23 -28.86
CA GLY A 50 44.09 -45.21 -27.82
C GLY A 50 44.17 -44.03 -26.82
N PHE A 51 45.37 -43.56 -26.48
CA PHE A 51 45.54 -42.38 -25.61
C PHE A 51 44.96 -41.09 -26.25
N LEU A 52 45.25 -40.84 -27.53
CA LEU A 52 44.77 -39.64 -28.25
C LEU A 52 43.25 -39.67 -28.43
N THR A 53 42.67 -40.84 -28.68
CA THR A 53 41.21 -41.01 -28.76
C THR A 53 40.53 -40.63 -27.44
N ASN A 54 41.08 -41.10 -26.31
CA ASN A 54 40.55 -40.76 -24.98
C ASN A 54 40.67 -39.26 -24.67
N LEU A 55 41.80 -38.64 -25.04
CA LEU A 55 42.02 -37.21 -24.88
C LEU A 55 41.04 -36.41 -25.73
N LEU A 56 40.88 -36.75 -27.01
CA LEU A 56 39.99 -36.08 -27.94
C LEU A 56 38.52 -36.18 -27.48
N SER A 57 38.10 -37.37 -27.04
CA SER A 57 36.75 -37.60 -26.51
C SER A 57 36.49 -36.74 -25.26
N SER A 58 37.45 -36.69 -24.32
CA SER A 58 37.34 -35.87 -23.11
C SER A 58 37.27 -34.38 -23.41
N PHE A 59 38.10 -33.88 -24.34
CA PHE A 59 38.07 -32.49 -24.78
C PHE A 59 36.78 -32.15 -25.52
N THR A 60 36.29 -33.04 -26.38
CA THR A 60 35.02 -32.88 -27.09
C THR A 60 33.87 -32.76 -26.09
N GLY A 61 33.82 -33.67 -25.11
CA GLY A 61 32.84 -33.64 -24.02
C GLY A 61 32.92 -32.36 -23.20
N LEU A 62 34.12 -31.87 -22.90
CA LEU A 62 34.33 -30.61 -22.18
C LEU A 62 33.86 -29.39 -22.99
N LEU A 63 34.23 -29.31 -24.26
CA LEU A 63 33.90 -28.20 -25.16
C LEU A 63 32.40 -28.08 -25.44
N ILE A 64 31.66 -29.19 -25.39
CA ILE A 64 30.20 -29.17 -25.55
C ILE A 64 29.51 -29.03 -24.18
N GLY A 65 29.97 -29.79 -23.19
CA GLY A 65 29.35 -29.90 -21.87
C GLY A 65 29.45 -28.63 -21.03
N VAL A 66 30.63 -27.98 -20.98
CA VAL A 66 30.83 -26.79 -20.14
C VAL A 66 29.96 -25.61 -20.59
N PRO A 67 29.93 -25.21 -21.88
CA PRO A 67 29.03 -24.14 -22.31
C PRO A 67 27.56 -24.46 -22.06
N PHE A 68 27.15 -25.71 -22.32
CA PHE A 68 25.78 -26.14 -22.07
C PHE A 68 25.42 -26.03 -20.58
N ALA A 69 26.27 -26.52 -19.69
CA ALA A 69 26.06 -26.42 -18.25
C ALA A 69 25.97 -24.97 -17.78
N LEU A 70 26.84 -24.07 -18.27
CA LEU A 70 26.82 -22.66 -17.92
C LEU A 70 25.54 -21.95 -18.40
N VAL A 71 25.07 -22.26 -19.60
CA VAL A 71 23.80 -21.77 -20.17
C VAL A 71 22.62 -22.21 -19.30
N VAL A 72 22.56 -23.50 -18.93
CA VAL A 72 21.50 -24.04 -18.04
C VAL A 72 21.57 -23.41 -16.64
N LEU A 73 22.75 -23.32 -16.04
CA LEU A 73 22.94 -22.72 -14.71
C LEU A 73 22.54 -21.24 -14.70
N SER A 74 22.91 -20.48 -15.73
CA SER A 74 22.50 -19.08 -15.87
C SER A 74 20.99 -18.94 -16.01
N HIS A 75 20.33 -19.86 -16.72
CA HIS A 75 18.86 -19.87 -16.83
C HIS A 75 18.20 -20.16 -15.48
N LEU A 76 18.67 -21.20 -14.78
CA LEU A 76 18.16 -21.57 -13.45
C LEU A 76 18.37 -20.46 -12.42
N GLY A 77 19.51 -19.77 -12.46
CA GLY A 77 19.78 -18.62 -11.61
C GLY A 77 18.81 -17.46 -11.84
N GLY A 78 18.45 -17.19 -13.10
CA GLY A 78 17.41 -16.21 -13.45
C GLY A 78 16.05 -16.58 -12.86
N LEU A 79 15.61 -17.82 -13.05
CA LEU A 79 14.34 -18.30 -12.49
C LEU A 79 14.30 -18.23 -10.95
N GLN A 80 15.44 -18.50 -10.28
CA GLN A 80 15.55 -18.38 -8.82
C GLN A 80 15.50 -16.93 -8.37
N ALA A 81 16.16 -16.02 -9.07
CA ALA A 81 16.13 -14.59 -8.79
C ALA A 81 14.71 -14.02 -8.97
N ASP A 82 14.03 -14.38 -10.06
CA ASP A 82 12.64 -13.96 -10.32
C ASP A 82 11.69 -14.50 -9.25
N ALA A 83 11.81 -15.77 -8.86
CA ALA A 83 11.02 -16.35 -7.79
C ALA A 83 11.30 -15.70 -6.42
N ALA A 84 12.56 -15.36 -6.14
CA ALA A 84 12.95 -14.64 -4.93
C ALA A 84 12.38 -13.22 -4.91
N ASN A 85 12.47 -12.50 -6.04
CA ASN A 85 11.92 -11.16 -6.22
C ASN A 85 10.39 -11.16 -6.05
N TYR A 86 9.69 -12.13 -6.66
CA TYR A 86 8.25 -12.31 -6.48
C TYR A 86 7.86 -12.48 -5.01
N ARG A 87 8.54 -13.41 -4.30
CA ARG A 87 8.26 -13.66 -2.88
C ARG A 87 8.56 -12.44 -2.01
N ALA A 88 9.64 -11.73 -2.29
CA ALA A 88 10.01 -10.52 -1.57
C ALA A 88 8.97 -9.41 -1.77
N ALA A 89 8.52 -9.19 -3.01
CA ALA A 89 7.48 -8.23 -3.34
C ALA A 89 6.15 -8.57 -2.65
N VAL A 90 5.69 -9.82 -2.75
CA VAL A 90 4.46 -10.31 -2.10
C VAL A 90 4.54 -10.14 -0.57
N LYS A 91 5.65 -10.54 0.05
CA LYS A 91 5.86 -10.39 1.50
C LYS A 91 5.84 -8.91 1.90
N SER A 92 6.50 -8.05 1.14
CA SER A 92 6.47 -6.59 1.38
C SER A 92 5.07 -6.03 1.22
N GLY A 93 4.32 -6.50 0.21
CA GLY A 93 2.91 -6.23 -0.03
C GLY A 93 2.05 -6.48 1.20
N ARG A 94 2.07 -7.73 1.68
CA ARG A 94 1.29 -8.16 2.84
C ARG A 94 1.68 -7.42 4.10
N ASN A 95 2.98 -7.23 4.35
CA ASN A 95 3.45 -6.51 5.54
C ASN A 95 2.99 -5.04 5.53
N ALA A 96 3.05 -4.37 4.38
CA ALA A 96 2.60 -2.98 4.27
C ALA A 96 1.06 -2.86 4.39
N ALA A 97 0.32 -3.82 3.86
CA ALA A 97 -1.14 -3.89 4.04
C ALA A 97 -1.53 -4.07 5.52
N ILE A 98 -0.85 -5.00 6.22
CA ILE A 98 -1.05 -5.24 7.67
C ILE A 98 -0.65 -3.99 8.48
N ASP A 99 0.45 -3.32 8.15
CA ASP A 99 0.87 -2.08 8.81
C ASP A 99 -0.17 -0.97 8.61
N PHE A 100 -0.67 -0.77 7.38
CA PHE A 100 -1.72 0.21 7.11
C PHE A 100 -3.01 -0.10 7.90
N GLU A 101 -3.47 -1.34 7.88
CA GLU A 101 -4.64 -1.78 8.65
C GLU A 101 -4.42 -1.60 10.17
N GLY A 102 -3.25 -1.99 10.68
CA GLY A 102 -2.90 -1.87 12.09
C GLY A 102 -2.86 -0.41 12.56
N ARG A 103 -2.28 0.49 11.77
CA ARG A 103 -2.27 1.94 12.06
C ARG A 103 -3.66 2.55 11.99
N HIS A 104 -4.51 2.11 11.05
CA HIS A 104 -5.90 2.54 11.04
C HIS A 104 -6.62 2.07 12.31
N ARG A 105 -6.48 0.80 12.70
CA ARG A 105 -7.13 0.25 13.90
C ARG A 105 -6.63 0.87 15.21
N SER A 106 -5.37 1.29 15.31
CA SER A 106 -4.79 1.78 16.56
C SER A 106 -5.42 3.06 17.12
N GLY A 107 -6.12 3.84 16.28
CA GLY A 107 -6.81 5.04 16.74
C GLY A 107 -8.15 4.78 17.41
N PHE A 108 -8.70 3.58 17.32
CA PHE A 108 -10.00 3.23 17.89
C PHE A 108 -9.84 2.55 19.25
N VAL A 109 -10.74 2.88 20.21
CA VAL A 109 -10.75 2.24 21.54
C VAL A 109 -10.97 0.74 21.43
N ARG A 110 -11.82 0.33 20.49
CA ARG A 110 -12.08 -1.07 20.17
C ARG A 110 -11.31 -1.46 18.92
N TYR A 111 -10.50 -2.51 19.01
CA TYR A 111 -9.64 -2.97 17.90
C TYR A 111 -10.41 -3.68 16.76
N ASP A 112 -11.71 -3.91 16.93
CA ASP A 112 -12.57 -4.58 15.96
C ASP A 112 -13.15 -3.60 14.93
N LEU A 113 -13.09 -3.98 13.66
CA LEU A 113 -13.48 -3.15 12.53
C LEU A 113 -15.00 -2.88 12.50
N HIS A 114 -15.82 -3.87 12.82
CA HIS A 114 -17.27 -3.70 12.86
C HIS A 114 -17.70 -2.74 13.97
N HIS A 115 -17.04 -2.80 15.12
CA HIS A 115 -17.27 -1.85 16.20
C HIS A 115 -16.82 -0.44 15.80
N ALA A 116 -15.64 -0.30 15.19
CA ALA A 116 -15.15 1.00 14.70
C ALA A 116 -16.12 1.62 13.69
N GLU A 117 -16.66 0.85 12.73
CA GLU A 117 -17.66 1.33 11.78
C GLU A 117 -18.94 1.80 12.49
N SER A 118 -19.47 1.01 13.44
CA SER A 118 -20.66 1.36 14.21
C SER A 118 -20.46 2.65 15.02
N ASP A 119 -19.31 2.79 15.66
CA ASP A 119 -18.96 3.98 16.45
C ASP A 119 -18.82 5.22 15.56
N LEU A 120 -18.19 5.09 14.38
CA LEU A 120 -18.12 6.16 13.39
C LEU A 120 -19.50 6.55 12.84
N ILE A 121 -20.44 5.62 12.64
CA ILE A 121 -21.82 5.92 12.25
C ILE A 121 -22.55 6.70 13.34
N ARG A 122 -22.39 6.31 14.61
CA ARG A 122 -22.95 7.03 15.76
C ARG A 122 -22.37 8.43 15.85
N LEU A 123 -21.06 8.56 15.69
CA LEU A 123 -20.36 9.84 15.71
C LEU A 123 -20.79 10.73 14.54
N ARG A 124 -20.95 10.18 13.34
CA ARG A 124 -21.51 10.89 12.16
C ARG A 124 -22.90 11.45 12.48
N THR A 125 -23.75 10.65 13.11
CA THR A 125 -25.11 11.05 13.48
C THR A 125 -25.11 12.16 14.52
N ALA A 126 -24.27 12.05 15.55
CA ALA A 126 -24.11 13.10 16.55
C ALA A 126 -23.55 14.40 15.94
N ASN A 127 -22.57 14.30 15.03
CA ASN A 127 -22.03 15.47 14.33
C ASN A 127 -23.07 16.14 13.42
N ALA A 128 -23.94 15.36 12.76
CA ALA A 128 -25.04 15.92 11.98
C ALA A 128 -26.03 16.70 12.86
N LYS A 129 -26.39 16.16 14.03
CA LYS A 129 -27.24 16.87 15.02
C LYS A 129 -26.57 18.16 15.53
N TYR A 130 -25.27 18.10 15.78
CA TYR A 130 -24.49 19.27 16.17
C TYR A 130 -24.48 20.36 15.08
N ARG A 131 -24.23 19.98 13.82
CA ARG A 131 -24.32 20.91 12.68
C ARG A 131 -25.70 21.57 12.59
N GLN A 132 -26.75 20.77 12.70
CA GLN A 132 -28.13 21.27 12.67
C GLN A 132 -28.40 22.25 13.83
N ALA A 133 -27.90 21.97 15.03
CA ALA A 133 -28.02 22.87 16.17
C ALA A 133 -27.30 24.21 15.92
N VAL A 134 -26.08 24.18 15.39
CA VAL A 134 -25.32 25.38 15.02
C VAL A 134 -26.06 26.18 13.95
N GLU A 135 -26.54 25.55 12.88
CA GLU A 135 -27.30 26.22 11.82
C GLU A 135 -28.62 26.83 12.33
N THR A 136 -29.28 26.17 13.28
CA THR A 136 -30.51 26.68 13.89
C THR A 136 -30.22 27.89 14.78
N TRP A 137 -29.14 27.84 15.57
CA TRP A 137 -28.74 28.94 16.44
C TRP A 137 -28.30 30.18 15.65
N VAL A 138 -27.66 30.03 14.49
CA VAL A 138 -27.35 31.16 13.59
C VAL A 138 -28.61 31.92 13.15
N ARG A 139 -29.73 31.21 12.98
CA ARG A 139 -31.02 31.82 12.60
C ARG A 139 -31.79 32.41 13.78
N ASP A 140 -31.57 31.88 14.97
CA ASP A 140 -32.23 32.23 16.22
C ASP A 140 -31.19 32.20 17.35
N PRO A 141 -30.46 33.33 17.58
CA PRO A 141 -29.40 33.38 18.56
C PRO A 141 -29.93 33.52 20.00
N SER A 142 -30.98 32.77 20.36
CA SER A 142 -31.53 32.78 21.72
C SER A 142 -30.70 31.93 22.70
N PRO A 143 -30.77 32.21 24.01
CA PRO A 143 -30.09 31.42 25.04
C PRO A 143 -30.44 29.93 25.00
N THR A 144 -31.70 29.59 24.70
CA THR A 144 -32.17 28.21 24.56
C THR A 144 -31.43 27.48 23.43
N ARG A 145 -31.31 28.11 22.26
CA ARG A 145 -30.58 27.54 21.12
C ARG A 145 -29.09 27.40 21.38
N SER A 146 -28.49 28.35 22.10
CA SER A 146 -27.12 28.23 22.60
C SER A 146 -26.95 26.99 23.49
N GLY A 147 -27.93 26.71 24.35
CA GLY A 147 -28.00 25.49 25.16
C GLY A 147 -28.08 24.21 24.31
N ASP A 148 -28.88 24.20 23.24
CA ASP A 148 -28.98 23.07 22.31
C ASP A 148 -27.61 22.77 21.65
N VAL A 149 -26.87 23.81 21.23
CA VAL A 149 -25.53 23.69 20.65
C VAL A 149 -24.56 23.08 21.66
N CYS A 150 -24.54 23.58 22.90
CA CYS A 150 -23.69 23.05 23.97
C CYS A 150 -24.00 21.57 24.26
N ALA A 151 -25.29 21.20 24.37
CA ALA A 151 -25.69 19.82 24.62
C ALA A 151 -25.30 18.88 23.47
N ALA A 152 -25.50 19.30 22.21
CA ALA A 152 -25.10 18.53 21.04
C ALA A 152 -23.58 18.39 20.94
N PHE A 153 -22.84 19.44 21.27
CA PHE A 153 -21.37 19.41 21.33
C PHE A 153 -20.87 18.41 22.37
N GLU A 154 -21.35 18.47 23.61
CA GLU A 154 -20.91 17.55 24.67
C GLU A 154 -21.25 16.10 24.34
N ARG A 155 -22.41 15.84 23.73
CA ARG A 155 -22.76 14.50 23.26
C ARG A 155 -21.80 14.00 22.17
N ARG A 156 -21.45 14.85 21.21
CA ARG A 156 -20.45 14.53 20.18
C ARG A 156 -19.08 14.29 20.81
N ARG A 157 -18.67 15.12 21.76
CA ARG A 157 -17.39 15.01 22.48
C ARG A 157 -17.29 13.71 23.26
N GLU A 158 -18.35 13.31 23.95
CA GLU A 158 -18.36 12.04 24.67
C GLU A 158 -18.22 10.86 23.71
N LEU A 159 -18.94 10.87 22.59
CA LEU A 159 -18.77 9.85 21.56
C LEU A 159 -17.34 9.80 21.04
N ILE A 160 -16.73 10.94 20.74
CA ILE A 160 -15.31 11.03 20.35
C ILE A 160 -14.40 10.34 21.37
N ARG A 161 -14.59 10.61 22.68
CA ARG A 161 -13.80 10.00 23.75
C ARG A 161 -13.97 8.49 23.84
N THR A 162 -15.18 8.00 23.57
CA THR A 162 -15.46 6.56 23.60
C THR A 162 -15.07 5.84 22.31
N THR A 163 -14.98 6.55 21.19
CA THR A 163 -14.60 6.00 19.88
C THR A 163 -13.09 5.93 19.70
N PHE A 164 -12.35 6.97 20.08
CA PHE A 164 -10.91 7.09 19.80
C PHE A 164 -10.05 6.92 21.05
N THR A 165 -8.95 6.16 20.93
CA THR A 165 -7.93 6.00 21.99
C THR A 165 -7.25 7.32 22.32
N HIS A 166 -6.92 8.08 21.28
CA HIS A 166 -6.31 9.39 21.37
C HIS A 166 -7.38 10.46 21.32
N HIS A 167 -7.92 10.83 22.47
CA HIS A 167 -8.92 11.89 22.53
C HIS A 167 -8.33 13.26 22.15
N ARG A 168 -7.00 13.49 22.31
CA ARG A 168 -6.23 14.61 21.74
C ARG A 168 -4.69 14.37 21.73
N PRO A 169 -3.95 14.93 20.74
CA PRO A 169 -4.40 15.34 19.41
C PRO A 169 -4.52 14.12 18.47
N ILE A 170 -5.58 14.09 17.66
CA ILE A 170 -5.86 13.01 16.69
C ILE A 170 -5.01 13.11 15.41
N HIS A 171 -4.48 14.30 15.13
CA HIS A 171 -3.74 14.60 13.91
C HIS A 171 -2.51 13.69 13.67
N PRO A 172 -1.62 13.43 14.65
CA PRO A 172 -0.49 12.53 14.45
C PRO A 172 -0.93 11.14 13.97
N TRP A 173 -2.05 10.63 14.48
CA TRP A 173 -2.60 9.35 14.04
C TRP A 173 -3.14 9.41 12.60
N LEU A 174 -3.84 10.49 12.21
CA LEU A 174 -4.27 10.68 10.82
C LEU A 174 -3.08 10.76 9.86
N THR A 175 -2.02 11.48 10.24
CA THR A 175 -0.76 11.53 9.47
C THR A 175 -0.15 10.14 9.32
N MET A 176 -0.10 9.34 10.39
CA MET A 176 0.42 7.97 10.35
C MET A 176 -0.34 7.05 9.38
N ILE A 177 -1.67 7.23 9.25
CA ILE A 177 -2.51 6.51 8.28
C ILE A 177 -2.16 6.93 6.85
N SER A 178 -2.03 8.25 6.61
CA SER A 178 -1.69 8.76 5.29
C SER A 178 -0.30 8.34 4.83
N GLU A 179 0.69 8.37 5.74
CA GLU A 179 2.06 7.92 5.45
C GLU A 179 2.11 6.42 5.14
N SER A 180 1.40 5.56 5.89
CA SER A 180 1.37 4.13 5.58
C SER A 180 0.65 3.84 4.27
N TRP A 181 -0.42 4.58 3.95
CA TRP A 181 -1.05 4.48 2.64
C TRP A 181 -0.11 4.91 1.52
N HIS A 182 0.61 6.04 1.69
CA HIS A 182 1.56 6.53 0.71
C HIS A 182 2.64 5.49 0.42
N ARG A 183 3.21 4.89 1.47
CA ARG A 183 4.16 3.78 1.35
C ARG A 183 3.56 2.61 0.57
N LEU A 184 2.35 2.20 0.92
CA LEU A 184 1.65 1.09 0.27
C LEU A 184 1.36 1.38 -1.23
N ASP A 185 0.90 2.58 -1.57
CA ASP A 185 0.49 2.96 -2.94
C ASP A 185 1.67 3.36 -3.85
N MET A 186 2.68 4.02 -3.31
CA MET A 186 3.79 4.59 -4.09
C MET A 186 5.04 3.72 -4.10
N GLU A 187 5.32 2.97 -3.03
CA GLU A 187 6.53 2.13 -2.97
C GLU A 187 6.23 0.65 -3.25
N VAL A 188 5.15 0.14 -2.66
CA VAL A 188 4.88 -1.31 -2.65
C VAL A 188 4.05 -1.74 -3.85
N ARG A 189 3.00 -0.99 -4.20
CA ARG A 189 2.15 -1.31 -5.36
C ARG A 189 2.94 -1.44 -6.67
N PRO A 190 3.85 -0.51 -7.07
CA PRO A 190 4.58 -0.68 -8.33
C PRO A 190 5.36 -1.99 -8.37
N ARG A 191 6.02 -2.35 -7.27
CA ARG A 191 6.79 -3.61 -7.16
C ARG A 191 5.91 -4.85 -7.29
N LEU A 192 4.68 -4.81 -6.78
CA LEU A 192 3.73 -5.91 -6.95
C LEU A 192 3.27 -6.03 -8.41
N LEU A 193 3.01 -4.89 -9.07
CA LEU A 193 2.62 -4.85 -10.48
C LEU A 193 3.77 -5.32 -11.39
N ASP A 194 5.02 -4.97 -11.06
CA ASP A 194 6.22 -5.38 -11.80
C ASP A 194 6.41 -6.91 -11.82
N VAL A 195 5.98 -7.60 -10.75
CA VAL A 195 6.04 -9.07 -10.65
C VAL A 195 4.70 -9.74 -10.97
N GLU A 196 3.75 -9.00 -11.55
CA GLU A 196 2.39 -9.46 -11.89
C GLU A 196 1.61 -10.06 -10.70
N ALA A 197 1.93 -9.66 -9.46
CA ALA A 197 1.20 -10.09 -8.28
C ALA A 197 -0.15 -9.38 -8.15
N ASN A 198 -1.11 -10.04 -7.50
CA ASN A 198 -2.44 -9.46 -7.32
C ASN A 198 -2.38 -8.19 -6.45
N TRP A 199 -3.05 -7.16 -6.94
CA TRP A 199 -3.35 -5.93 -6.22
C TRP A 199 -4.82 -5.91 -5.81
N MET A 200 -5.22 -4.95 -4.99
CA MET A 200 -6.63 -4.75 -4.67
C MET A 200 -7.45 -4.34 -5.91
N PRO A 201 -8.76 -4.61 -5.93
CA PRO A 201 -9.65 -4.15 -6.99
C PRO A 201 -9.54 -2.63 -7.22
N ARG A 202 -9.62 -2.21 -8.48
CA ARG A 202 -9.50 -0.79 -8.86
C ARG A 202 -10.48 0.13 -8.13
N GLY A 203 -11.71 -0.34 -7.90
CA GLY A 203 -12.73 0.41 -7.15
C GLY A 203 -12.27 0.74 -5.72
N SER A 204 -11.84 -0.29 -4.99
CA SER A 204 -11.31 -0.16 -3.63
C SER A 204 -10.07 0.70 -3.56
N HIS A 205 -9.16 0.58 -4.54
CA HIS A 205 -7.97 1.43 -4.62
C HIS A 205 -8.32 2.91 -4.77
N VAL A 206 -9.25 3.25 -5.68
CA VAL A 206 -9.70 4.63 -5.88
C VAL A 206 -10.41 5.17 -4.65
N ALA A 207 -11.27 4.37 -4.01
CA ALA A 207 -11.99 4.74 -2.80
C ALA A 207 -11.03 5.02 -1.63
N LEU A 208 -10.08 4.12 -1.36
CA LEU A 208 -9.06 4.32 -0.32
C LEU A 208 -8.19 5.53 -0.59
N ARG A 209 -7.73 5.71 -1.83
CA ARG A 209 -6.92 6.88 -2.20
C ARG A 209 -7.67 8.19 -2.00
N SER A 210 -8.95 8.25 -2.35
CA SER A 210 -9.79 9.42 -2.15
C SER A 210 -10.02 9.71 -0.66
N ALA A 211 -10.29 8.67 0.13
CA ALA A 211 -10.49 8.78 1.57
C ALA A 211 -9.22 9.29 2.28
N VAL A 212 -8.07 8.68 2.00
CA VAL A 212 -6.79 9.11 2.58
C VAL A 212 -6.41 10.52 2.15
N ARG A 213 -6.63 10.90 0.89
CA ARG A 213 -6.42 12.29 0.43
C ARG A 213 -7.29 13.29 1.20
N THR A 214 -8.50 12.89 1.59
CA THR A 214 -9.39 13.71 2.43
C THR A 214 -8.80 13.88 3.83
N LEU A 215 -8.19 12.82 4.39
CA LEU A 215 -7.47 12.88 5.67
C LEU A 215 -6.22 13.78 5.62
N ASP A 216 -5.54 13.90 4.49
CA ASP A 216 -4.36 14.80 4.35
C ASP A 216 -4.71 16.29 4.21
N GLY A 217 -5.98 16.59 3.90
CA GLY A 217 -6.45 17.95 3.66
C GLY A 217 -6.26 18.88 4.85
N ALA A 218 -6.09 20.19 4.62
CA ALA A 218 -5.86 21.17 5.68
C ALA A 218 -6.99 21.24 6.74
N ARG A 219 -8.22 20.84 6.36
CA ARG A 219 -9.39 20.81 7.25
C ARG A 219 -9.30 19.72 8.30
N SER A 220 -8.79 18.53 7.96
CA SER A 220 -8.64 17.42 8.92
C SER A 220 -7.72 17.77 10.09
N ARG A 221 -6.76 18.68 9.86
CA ARG A 221 -5.80 19.16 10.87
C ARG A 221 -6.42 20.05 11.94
N ARG A 222 -7.62 20.59 11.68
CA ARG A 222 -8.36 21.44 12.63
C ARG A 222 -9.32 20.65 13.52
N LEU A 223 -9.46 19.34 13.27
CA LEU A 223 -10.36 18.47 14.00
C LEU A 223 -10.07 18.49 15.51
N MET A 224 -11.11 18.73 16.33
CA MET A 224 -11.00 18.69 17.80
C MET A 224 -9.96 19.66 18.36
N GLY A 225 -9.80 20.82 17.73
CA GLY A 225 -9.02 21.93 18.27
C GLY A 225 -9.46 22.35 19.67
N ASP A 226 -8.72 23.27 20.28
CA ASP A 226 -9.16 23.82 21.56
C ASP A 226 -10.38 24.73 21.38
N HIS A 227 -11.58 24.16 21.62
CA HIS A 227 -12.85 24.88 21.59
C HIS A 227 -13.20 25.54 22.94
N GLY A 228 -12.31 25.46 23.93
CA GLY A 228 -12.54 25.99 25.28
C GLY A 228 -13.06 27.45 25.28
N PRO A 229 -12.46 28.38 24.52
CA PRO A 229 -12.96 29.75 24.43
C PRO A 229 -14.39 29.83 23.85
N SER A 230 -14.63 29.23 22.69
CA SER A 230 -15.93 29.29 21.99
C SER A 230 -17.06 28.70 22.84
N LEU A 231 -16.83 27.56 23.49
CA LEU A 231 -17.82 26.91 24.35
C LEU A 231 -18.08 27.68 25.64
N ARG A 232 -17.07 28.34 26.20
CA ARG A 232 -17.27 29.21 27.37
C ARG A 232 -18.19 30.38 27.04
N HIS A 233 -18.01 31.01 25.88
CA HIS A 233 -18.90 32.09 25.43
C HIS A 233 -20.33 31.60 25.20
N LEU A 234 -20.51 30.43 24.58
CA LEU A 234 -21.83 29.82 24.43
C LEU A 234 -22.49 29.43 25.75
N GLY A 235 -21.71 28.92 26.70
CA GLY A 235 -22.20 28.58 28.03
C GLY A 235 -22.72 29.81 28.77
N ARG A 236 -21.96 30.90 28.78
CA ARG A 236 -22.38 32.20 29.36
C ARG A 236 -23.65 32.72 28.70
N HIS A 237 -23.68 32.71 27.37
CA HIS A 237 -24.85 33.12 26.60
C HIS A 237 -26.09 32.26 26.89
N SER A 238 -25.93 30.94 27.05
CA SER A 238 -27.04 30.03 27.42
C SER A 238 -27.61 30.29 28.82
N GLN A 239 -26.83 30.92 29.70
CA GLN A 239 -27.25 31.34 31.04
C GLN A 239 -27.90 32.74 31.04
N GLY A 240 -28.05 33.37 29.86
CA GLY A 240 -28.60 34.71 29.72
C GLY A 240 -27.61 35.84 30.00
N GLU A 241 -26.30 35.53 30.11
CA GLU A 241 -25.29 36.57 30.23
C GLU A 241 -25.11 37.32 28.90
N ALA A 242 -24.90 38.63 29.00
CA ALA A 242 -24.55 39.45 27.84
C ALA A 242 -23.15 39.07 27.32
N VAL A 243 -23.08 38.62 26.07
CA VAL A 243 -21.84 38.35 25.33
C VAL A 243 -21.82 39.23 24.09
N GLU A 244 -20.66 39.81 23.78
CA GLU A 244 -20.50 40.65 22.59
C GLU A 244 -20.83 39.87 21.31
N SER A 245 -21.61 40.48 20.41
CA SER A 245 -22.06 39.85 19.15
C SER A 245 -20.88 39.32 18.31
N ALA A 246 -19.80 40.11 18.19
CA ALA A 246 -18.62 39.73 17.43
C ALA A 246 -17.91 38.48 18.00
N VAL A 247 -17.93 38.30 19.32
CA VAL A 247 -17.36 37.12 19.98
C VAL A 247 -18.22 35.88 19.72
N LEU A 248 -19.55 36.04 19.72
CA LEU A 248 -20.48 34.96 19.37
C LEU A 248 -20.35 34.56 17.89
N GLU A 249 -20.26 35.52 16.98
CA GLU A 249 -20.04 35.26 15.54
C GLU A 249 -18.73 34.49 15.30
N ASN A 250 -17.64 34.90 15.93
CA ASN A 250 -16.38 34.18 15.82
C ASN A 250 -16.47 32.75 16.40
N ALA A 251 -17.16 32.58 17.54
CA ALA A 251 -17.43 31.26 18.10
C ALA A 251 -18.27 30.39 17.14
N ILE A 252 -19.27 30.95 16.46
CA ILE A 252 -20.08 30.26 15.44
C ILE A 252 -19.20 29.72 14.33
N ASP A 253 -18.40 30.59 13.72
CA ASP A 253 -17.60 30.22 12.56
C ASP A 253 -16.60 29.12 12.93
N HIS A 254 -15.95 29.23 14.09
CA HIS A 254 -15.07 28.18 14.60
C HIS A 254 -15.77 26.83 14.82
N LEU A 255 -16.99 26.85 15.35
CA LEU A 255 -17.77 25.64 15.62
C LEU A 255 -18.32 25.01 14.34
N ARG A 256 -18.72 25.82 13.35
CA ARG A 256 -19.13 25.35 12.02
C ARG A 256 -17.95 24.69 11.30
N ASP A 257 -16.79 25.36 11.28
CA ASP A 257 -15.58 24.84 10.66
C ASP A 257 -15.15 23.49 11.27
N ASP A 258 -15.21 23.35 12.60
CA ASP A 258 -14.91 22.08 13.27
C ASP A 258 -15.94 20.99 12.94
N ALA A 259 -17.23 21.34 12.89
CA ALA A 259 -18.28 20.38 12.54
C ALA A 259 -18.14 19.85 11.10
N GLU A 260 -17.74 20.72 10.15
CA GLU A 260 -17.46 20.35 8.77
C GLU A 260 -16.20 19.48 8.68
N ALA A 261 -15.09 19.90 9.29
CA ALA A 261 -13.85 19.13 9.35
C ALA A 261 -14.08 17.73 9.94
N ALA A 262 -14.88 17.63 10.99
CA ALA A 262 -15.26 16.35 11.58
C ALA A 262 -16.10 15.49 10.69
N HIS A 263 -17.03 16.09 9.96
CA HIS A 263 -17.80 15.34 8.99
C HIS A 263 -16.90 14.71 7.92
N GLU A 264 -15.98 15.49 7.33
CA GLU A 264 -15.04 15.01 6.32
C GLU A 264 -14.17 13.87 6.84
N VAL A 265 -13.58 14.01 8.04
CA VAL A 265 -12.74 12.98 8.65
C VAL A 265 -13.53 11.69 8.94
N ILE A 266 -14.75 11.81 9.50
CA ILE A 266 -15.58 10.64 9.82
C ILE A 266 -15.96 9.89 8.54
N ILE A 267 -16.32 10.60 7.47
CA ILE A 267 -16.65 9.98 6.18
C ILE A 267 -15.44 9.29 5.58
N ALA A 268 -14.26 9.90 5.64
CA ALA A 268 -13.03 9.30 5.16
C ALA A 268 -12.66 8.04 5.94
N LEU A 269 -12.72 8.05 7.28
CA LEU A 269 -12.47 6.87 8.11
C LEU A 269 -13.49 5.75 7.84
N LEU A 270 -14.78 6.08 7.67
CA LEU A 270 -15.80 5.11 7.28
C LEU A 270 -15.52 4.47 5.92
N ALA A 271 -15.09 5.27 4.95
CA ALA A 271 -14.71 4.77 3.64
C ALA A 271 -13.50 3.83 3.73
N ILE A 272 -12.50 4.17 4.54
CA ILE A 272 -11.36 3.28 4.80
C ILE A 272 -11.84 1.97 5.42
N CYS A 273 -12.67 2.02 6.48
CA CYS A 273 -13.20 0.81 7.12
C CYS A 273 -13.83 -0.17 6.13
N LYS A 274 -14.65 0.35 5.20
CA LYS A 274 -15.36 -0.47 4.20
C LYS A 274 -14.43 -1.15 3.20
N GLU A 275 -13.30 -0.52 2.89
CA GLU A 275 -12.36 -1.00 1.88
C GLU A 275 -11.18 -1.79 2.46
N LEU A 276 -10.99 -1.80 3.79
CA LEU A 276 -9.95 -2.61 4.45
C LEU A 276 -10.01 -4.10 4.07
N PRO A 277 -11.17 -4.77 3.94
CA PRO A 277 -11.23 -6.16 3.49
C PRO A 277 -10.58 -6.40 2.12
N ALA A 278 -10.52 -5.39 1.24
CA ALA A 278 -9.89 -5.50 -0.07
C ALA A 278 -8.36 -5.68 0.01
N LEU A 279 -7.74 -5.31 1.13
CA LEU A 279 -6.31 -5.52 1.40
C LEU A 279 -5.94 -7.01 1.51
N ASN A 280 -6.91 -7.88 1.82
CA ASN A 280 -6.68 -9.31 1.85
C ASN A 280 -6.32 -9.90 0.47
N ASN A 281 -6.58 -9.16 -0.61
CA ASN A 281 -6.20 -9.57 -1.98
C ASN A 281 -4.74 -9.24 -2.32
N VAL A 282 -4.04 -8.44 -1.50
CA VAL A 282 -2.67 -7.98 -1.79
C VAL A 282 -1.69 -9.14 -1.71
N GLY A 283 -1.14 -9.52 -2.87
CA GLY A 283 -0.17 -10.60 -3.00
C GLY A 283 -0.73 -12.00 -2.72
N VAL A 284 -2.04 -12.21 -2.86
CA VAL A 284 -2.65 -13.55 -3.00
C VAL A 284 -2.38 -14.06 -4.40
#